data_AF-A0AAW8K8C2-F1
#
_entry.id   AF-A0AAW8K8C2-F1
#
_cell.length_a   1.000
_cell.length_b   1.000
_cell.length_c   1.000
_cell.angle_alpha   90.00
_cell.angle_beta   90.00
_cell.angle_gamma   90.00
#
_symmetry.space_group_name_H-M   'P 1'
#
loop_
_entity.id
_entity.type
_entity.pdbx_description
1 polymer ?
#
loop_
_entity_poly.entity_id
_entity_poly.type
_entity_poly.pdbx_seq_one_letter_code
_entity_poly.pdbx_strand_id
1 'polypeptide(L)' 'MRLKWLQEATSHLGNVTCKIQKGLVVDACKQVGATTLVRGIRTTIDFEYEKNMAYMNTQIDSEID' A
#
# COMPACT_ATOMS: atom_id res chain seq x y z
N MET A 1 17.60 7.05 -3.07
CA MET A 1 17.17 7.61 -4.36
C MET A 1 15.65 7.58 -4.52
N ARG A 2 14.97 6.41 -4.52
CA ARG A 2 13.49 6.32 -4.70
C ARG A 2 12.66 7.06 -3.63
N LEU A 3 12.98 6.89 -2.35
CA LEU A 3 12.24 7.57 -1.27
C LEU A 3 12.28 9.10 -1.43
N LYS A 4 13.45 9.64 -1.77
CA LYS A 4 13.66 11.08 -1.99
C LYS A 4 12.79 11.60 -3.13
N TRP A 5 12.73 10.88 -4.26
CA TRP A 5 11.86 11.25 -5.38
C TRP A 5 10.38 11.24 -5.03
N LEU A 6 9.93 10.25 -4.25
CA LEU A 6 8.55 10.21 -3.77
C LEU A 6 8.24 11.42 -2.88
N GLN A 7 9.12 11.75 -1.94
CA GLN A 7 8.98 12.90 -1.04
C GLN A 7 8.95 14.23 -1.81
N GLU A 8 9.80 14.39 -2.82
CA GLU A 8 9.82 15.58 -3.68
C GLU A 8 8.52 15.69 -4.48
N ALA A 9 8.08 14.60 -5.11
CA ALA A 9 6.86 14.56 -5.93
C ALA A 9 5.58 14.81 -5.12
N THR A 10 5.54 14.42 -3.84
CA THR A 10 4.36 14.59 -2.97
C THR A 10 4.48 15.74 -1.98
N SER A 11 5.53 16.56 -2.05
CA SER A 11 5.82 17.65 -1.10
C SER A 11 4.72 18.71 -0.96
N HIS A 12 3.88 18.87 -1.98
CA HIS A 12 2.75 19.78 -2.00
C HIS A 12 1.49 19.23 -1.29
N LEU A 13 1.48 17.96 -0.89
CA LEU A 13 0.37 17.28 -0.22
C LEU A 13 0.67 17.16 1.27
N GLY A 14 0.09 18.04 2.10
CA GLY A 14 0.37 18.10 3.54
C GLY A 14 -0.05 16.88 4.36
N ASN A 15 -0.85 15.98 3.79
CA ASN A 15 -1.34 14.76 4.41
C ASN A 15 -0.68 13.47 3.88
N VAL A 16 0.36 13.59 3.06
CA VAL A 16 1.08 12.43 2.49
C VAL A 16 2.43 12.27 3.16
N THR A 17 2.75 11.04 3.57
CA THR A 17 4.07 10.68 4.11
C THR A 17 4.61 9.48 3.36
N CYS A 18 5.88 9.52 2.97
CA CYS A 18 6.57 8.40 2.34
C CYS A 18 7.49 7.71 3.36
N LYS A 19 7.38 6.39 3.51
CA LYS A 19 8.21 5.58 4.38
C LYS A 19 8.71 4.33 3.67
N ILE A 20 9.84 3.80 4.13
CA ILE A 20 10.32 2.47 3.72
C ILE A 20 9.87 1.49 4.78
N GLN A 21 9.19 0.43 4.36
CA GLN A 21 8.79 -0.67 5.23
C GLN A 21 9.55 -1.94 4.86
N LYS A 22 9.83 -2.77 5.88
CA LYS A 22 10.26 -4.17 5.72
C LYS A 22 9.15 -5.09 6.26
N GLY A 23 9.02 -6.27 5.68
CA GLY A 23 8.00 -7.24 6.06
C GLY A 23 6.72 -7.13 5.24
N LEU A 24 5.61 -7.63 5.78
CA LEU A 24 4.33 -7.68 5.07
C LEU A 24 3.68 -6.29 5.01
N VAL A 25 2.90 -6.06 3.95
CA VAL A 25 2.18 -4.79 3.79
C VAL A 25 1.10 -4.60 4.86
N VAL A 26 0.47 -5.68 5.31
CA VAL A 26 -0.51 -5.64 6.40
C VAL A 26 0.11 -5.15 7.71
N ASP A 27 1.35 -5.55 8.00
CA ASP A 27 2.08 -5.05 9.17
C ASP A 27 2.41 -3.55 9.04
N ALA A 28 2.73 -3.11 7.82
CA ALA A 28 2.92 -1.70 7.51
C ALA A 28 1.68 -0.87 7.85
N CYS A 29 0.51 -1.38 7.44
CA CYS A 29 -0.78 -0.72 7.66
C CYS A 29 -1.08 -0.63 9.17
N LYS A 30 -0.91 -1.73 9.91
CA LYS A 30 -1.08 -1.75 11.38
C LYS A 30 -0.19 -0.73 12.09
N GLN A 31 1.09 -0.65 11.71
CA GLN A 31 2.05 0.25 12.36
C GLN A 31 1.68 1.73 12.22
N VAL A 32 0.92 2.09 11.17
CA VAL A 32 0.45 3.46 10.95
C VAL A 32 -1.04 3.64 11.26
N GLY A 33 -1.72 2.59 11.73
CA GLY A 33 -3.16 2.60 11.99
C GLY A 33 -4.03 2.70 10.72
N ALA A 34 -3.51 2.25 9.57
CA ALA A 34 -4.27 2.23 8.33
C ALA A 34 -5.14 0.96 8.26
N THR A 35 -6.39 1.15 7.86
CA THR A 35 -7.37 0.09 7.60
C THR A 35 -7.61 -0.16 6.11
N THR A 36 -6.98 0.64 5.24
CA THR A 36 -7.26 0.61 3.79
C THR A 36 -5.99 0.66 2.97
N LEU A 37 -5.90 -0.19 1.94
CA LEU A 37 -4.77 -0.31 1.02
C LEU A 37 -5.19 0.02 -0.42
N VAL A 38 -4.77 1.19 -0.92
CA VAL A 38 -5.07 1.60 -2.30
C VAL A 38 -4.05 1.02 -3.29
N ARG A 39 -4.56 0.44 -4.39
CA ARG A 39 -3.79 -0.15 -5.50
C ARG A 39 -4.31 0.33 -6.85
N GLY A 40 -3.40 0.59 -7.78
CA GLY A 40 -3.74 1.03 -9.13
C GLY A 40 -3.78 -0.14 -10.12
N ILE A 41 -4.87 -0.28 -10.87
CA ILE A 41 -5.08 -1.33 -11.88
C ILE A 41 -5.13 -0.69 -13.26
N ARG A 42 -4.37 -1.24 -14.22
CA ARG A 42 -4.32 -0.70 -15.61
C ARG A 42 -4.79 -1.70 -16.65
N THR A 43 -4.67 -2.99 -16.35
CA THR A 43 -4.97 -4.08 -17.28
C THR A 43 -5.72 -5.21 -16.58
N THR A 44 -6.34 -6.11 -17.36
CA THR A 44 -6.97 -7.33 -16.83
C THR A 44 -5.97 -8.24 -16.10
N ILE A 45 -4.70 -8.25 -16.52
CA ILE A 45 -3.66 -9.05 -15.85
C ILE A 45 -3.33 -8.45 -14.48
N ASP A 46 -3.21 -7.12 -14.38
CA ASP A 46 -3.02 -6.43 -13.09
C ASP A 46 -4.20 -6.75 -12.15
N PHE A 47 -5.43 -6.78 -12.67
CA PHE A 47 -6.62 -7.09 -11.87
C PHE A 47 -6.56 -8.49 -11.24
N GLU A 48 -6.27 -9.53 -12.02
CA GLU A 48 -6.20 -10.89 -11.48
C GLU A 48 -5.06 -11.04 -10.45
N TYR A 49 -3.94 -10.36 -10.66
CA TYR A 49 -2.84 -10.34 -9.69
C TYR A 49 -3.24 -9.63 -8.39
N GLU A 50 -3.76 -8.41 -8.48
CA GLU A 50 -4.17 -7.63 -7.30
C GLU A 50 -5.33 -8.29 -6.55
N LYS A 51 -6.27 -8.94 -7.25
CA LYS A 51 -7.36 -9.70 -6.63
C LYS A 51 -6.84 -10.84 -5.75
N ASN A 52 -5.87 -11.61 -6.24
CA ASN A 52 -5.25 -12.68 -5.45
C ASN A 52 -4.46 -12.12 -4.26
N MET A 53 -3.75 -11.00 -4.45
CA MET A 53 -3.02 -10.33 -3.36
C MET A 53 -3.95 -9.79 -2.28
N ALA A 54 -5.04 -9.13 -2.68
CA ALA A 54 -6.06 -8.63 -1.75
C ALA A 54 -6.65 -9.78 -0.94
N TYR A 55 -7.06 -10.87 -1.60
CA TYR A 55 -7.56 -12.06 -0.92
C TYR A 55 -6.58 -12.58 0.13
N MET A 56 -5.29 -12.73 -0.22
CA MET A 56 -4.29 -13.21 0.75
C MET A 56 -4.05 -12.24 1.91
N ASN A 57 -4.06 -10.92 1.66
CA ASN A 57 -3.93 -9.94 2.74
C ASN A 57 -5.11 -10.02 3.71
N THR A 58 -6.35 -10.15 3.20
CA THR A 58 -7.55 -10.34 4.03
C THR A 58 -7.50 -11.63 4.85
N GLN A 59 -6.90 -12.71 4.32
CA GLN A 59 -6.72 -13.96 5.08
C GLN A 59 -5.69 -13.82 6.21
N ILE A 60 -4.70 -12.94 6.06
CA ILE A 60 -3.71 -12.67 7.11
C ILE A 60 -4.31 -11.73 8.15
N ASP A 61 -5.05 -10.72 7.70
CA ASP A 61 -5.74 -9.77 8.56
C ASP A 61 -6.99 -9.23 7.89
N SER A 62 -8.15 -9.53 8.46
CA SER A 62 -9.46 -9.12 7.95
C SER A 62 -9.86 -7.69 8.30
N GLU A 63 -9.09 -6.99 9.13
CA GLU A 63 -9.33 -5.59 9.50
C GLU A 63 -8.71 -4.60 8.50
N ILE A 64 -7.96 -5.09 7.52
CA ILE A 64 -7.34 -4.31 6.44
C ILE A 64 -8.03 -4.64 5.10
N ASP A 65 -8.57 -3.61 4.46
CA ASP A 65 -9.28 -3.66 3.16
C ASP A 65 -8.42 -3.08 2.01
#